data_AF-A0A9P5RF65-F1
#
_entry.id   AF-A0A9P5RF65-F1
#
_cell.length_a   1.000
_cell.length_b   1.000
_cell.length_c   1.000
_cell.angle_alpha   90.00
_cell.angle_beta   90.00
_cell.angle_gamma   90.00
#
_symmetry.space_group_name_H-M   'P 1'
#
loop_
_entity.id
_entity.type
_entity.pdbx_description
1 polymer ?
#
loop_
_entity_poly.entity_id
_entity_poly.type
_entity_poly.pdbx_seq_one_letter_code
_entity_poly.pdbx_strand_id
1 'polypeptide(L)'
;MAELTAMDKAKDAFLELLATLEGDELLSFETFVGAAVEERLQMINEEGKDGHGHDHDHEHGPGCNHDHGPVEKGDVARSEGSKIFRLNKIIQDLRERLPVNAEAPSEQITIPSSEEFAGYTKDNVVHVDGFLYTEDDVDELCDQGKLSRNYCQKCGSKDTKPLNFISHSASVVQLQFLFQVLLKDKCKGKVVLDVG
;
A
#
# COMPACT_ATOMS: atom_id res chain seq x y z
N MET A 1 -20.79 9.14 32.64
CA MET A 1 -19.45 8.86 32.05
C MET A 1 -19.67 7.74 31.07
N ALA A 2 -19.35 7.94 29.78
CA ALA A 2 -19.53 6.89 28.78
C ALA A 2 -18.49 5.80 29.01
N GLU A 3 -18.90 4.54 29.06
CA GLU A 3 -17.97 3.41 29.15
C GLU A 3 -17.19 3.28 27.84
N LEU A 4 -15.86 3.24 27.94
CA LEU A 4 -14.97 3.01 26.80
C LEU A 4 -15.24 1.62 26.20
N THR A 5 -15.41 1.58 24.88
CA THR A 5 -15.62 0.31 24.17
C THR A 5 -14.35 -0.54 24.23
N ALA A 6 -14.47 -1.84 23.94
CA ALA A 6 -13.30 -2.72 23.82
C ALA A 6 -12.30 -2.20 22.77
N MET A 7 -12.80 -1.55 21.72
CA MET A 7 -11.95 -0.94 20.69
C MET A 7 -11.20 0.28 21.20
N ASP A 8 -11.83 1.12 22.02
CA ASP A 8 -11.19 2.32 22.55
C ASP A 8 -10.05 1.94 23.50
N LYS A 9 -10.28 0.95 24.38
CA LYS A 9 -9.25 0.39 25.25
C LYS A 9 -8.08 -0.21 24.46
N ALA A 10 -8.36 -0.89 23.34
CA ALA A 10 -7.32 -1.46 22.49
C ALA A 10 -6.51 -0.37 21.77
N LYS A 11 -7.15 0.71 21.31
CA LYS A 11 -6.45 1.85 20.70
C LYS A 11 -5.54 2.55 21.69
N ASP A 12 -6.03 2.82 22.89
CA ASP A 12 -5.25 3.51 23.93
C ASP A 12 -4.01 2.68 24.31
N ALA A 13 -4.20 1.38 24.55
CA ALA A 13 -3.08 0.47 24.84
C ALA A 13 -2.08 0.37 23.69
N PHE A 14 -2.55 0.40 22.43
CA PHE A 14 -1.67 0.36 21.27
C PHE A 14 -0.86 1.66 21.13
N LEU A 15 -1.48 2.81 21.35
CA LEU A 15 -0.78 4.11 21.31
C LEU A 15 0.25 4.25 22.43
N GLU A 16 -0.04 3.76 23.63
CA GLU A 16 0.95 3.71 24.72
C GLU A 16 2.15 2.84 24.35
N LEU A 17 1.92 1.72 23.67
CA LEU A 17 2.98 0.81 23.24
C LEU A 17 3.83 1.43 22.12
N LEU A 18 3.22 2.10 21.14
CA LEU A 18 3.95 2.83 20.11
C LEU A 18 4.81 3.96 20.69
N ALA A 19 4.33 4.65 21.73
CA ALA A 19 5.07 5.71 22.39
C ALA A 19 6.35 5.23 23.11
N THR A 20 6.53 3.91 23.30
CA THR A 20 7.75 3.34 23.90
C THR A 20 8.82 2.92 22.88
N LEU A 21 8.54 3.04 21.59
CA LEU A 21 9.42 2.57 20.51
C LEU A 21 9.98 3.77 19.74
N GLU A 22 11.27 3.73 19.40
CA GLU A 22 11.94 4.80 18.65
C GLU A 22 12.73 4.25 17.45
N GLY A 23 12.79 5.02 16.35
CA GLY A 23 13.63 4.72 15.18
C GLY A 23 13.38 3.33 14.57
N ASP A 24 14.44 2.55 14.43
CA ASP A 24 14.42 1.22 13.79
C ASP A 24 13.52 0.19 14.51
N GLU A 25 13.25 0.39 15.80
CA GLU A 25 12.38 -0.48 16.59
C GLU A 25 10.91 -0.32 16.17
N LEU A 26 10.49 0.90 15.80
CA LEU A 26 9.14 1.17 15.34
C LEU A 26 8.85 0.49 14.00
N LEU A 27 9.82 0.52 13.08
CA LEU A 27 9.72 -0.11 11.76
C LEU A 27 9.66 -1.64 11.85
N SER A 28 10.48 -2.21 12.76
CA SER A 28 10.47 -3.63 13.08
C SER A 28 9.14 -4.05 13.72
N PHE A 29 8.60 -3.20 14.59
CA PHE A 29 7.33 -3.43 15.27
C PHE A 29 6.14 -3.34 14.30
N GLU A 30 6.14 -2.41 13.35
CA GLU A 30 5.11 -2.34 12.30
C GLU A 30 5.01 -3.65 11.51
N THR A 31 6.17 -4.18 11.11
CA THR A 31 6.27 -5.45 10.39
C THR A 31 5.71 -6.61 11.23
N PHE A 32 6.05 -6.66 12.51
CA PHE A 32 5.57 -7.66 13.45
C PHE A 32 4.04 -7.58 13.66
N VAL A 33 3.50 -6.38 13.91
CA VAL A 33 2.06 -6.19 14.12
C VAL A 33 1.28 -6.60 12.89
N GLY A 34 1.76 -6.26 11.69
CA GLY A 34 1.17 -6.69 10.44
C GLY A 34 1.09 -8.22 10.32
N ALA A 35 2.19 -8.92 10.59
CA ALA A 35 2.25 -10.39 10.55
C ALA A 35 1.34 -11.05 11.61
N ALA A 36 1.36 -10.55 12.85
CA ALA A 36 0.56 -11.10 13.95
C ALA A 36 -0.95 -10.94 13.72
N VAL A 37 -1.37 -9.80 13.15
CA VAL A 37 -2.77 -9.59 12.77
C VAL A 37 -3.18 -10.51 11.64
N GLU A 38 -2.31 -10.74 10.65
CA GLU A 38 -2.57 -11.66 9.55
C GLU A 38 -2.75 -13.10 10.04
N GLU A 39 -1.85 -13.58 10.91
CA GLU A 39 -1.94 -14.91 11.51
C GLU A 39 -3.25 -15.11 12.28
N ARG A 40 -3.63 -14.12 13.10
CA ARG A 40 -4.87 -14.18 13.89
C ARG A 40 -6.12 -14.21 13.02
N LEU A 41 -6.14 -13.44 11.93
CA LEU A 41 -7.24 -13.45 10.96
C LEU A 41 -7.32 -14.78 10.20
N GLN A 42 -6.17 -15.43 9.96
CA GLN A 42 -6.14 -16.73 9.30
C GLN A 42 -6.70 -17.83 10.21
N MET A 43 -6.32 -17.85 11.49
CA MET A 43 -6.90 -18.78 12.47
C MET A 43 -8.43 -18.65 12.56
N ILE A 44 -8.96 -17.42 12.63
CA ILE A 44 -10.42 -17.17 12.68
C ILE A 44 -11.13 -17.70 11.43
N ASN A 45 -10.49 -17.63 10.26
CA ASN A 45 -11.05 -18.14 9.00
C ASN A 45 -10.96 -19.67 8.87
N GLU A 46 -10.01 -20.32 9.55
CA GLU A 46 -9.82 -21.77 9.57
C GLU A 46 -10.77 -22.45 10.57
N GLU A 47 -10.95 -21.86 11.77
CA GLU A 47 -11.95 -22.32 12.76
C GLU A 47 -13.39 -22.30 12.23
N GLY A 48 -13.68 -21.52 11.18
CA GLY A 48 -14.96 -21.52 10.48
C GLY A 48 -15.15 -22.60 9.40
N LYS A 49 -14.12 -23.40 9.10
CA LYS A 49 -14.15 -24.45 8.05
C LYS A 49 -14.28 -25.89 8.58
N ASP A 50 -13.97 -26.15 9.84
CA ASP A 50 -13.99 -27.50 10.43
C ASP A 50 -15.38 -27.97 10.91
N GLY A 51 -16.45 -27.29 10.50
CA GLY A 51 -17.83 -27.59 10.90
C GLY A 51 -18.60 -28.60 10.03
N HIS A 52 -17.99 -29.20 9.01
CA HIS A 52 -18.68 -30.21 8.18
C HIS A 52 -17.76 -31.37 7.80
N GLY A 53 -17.91 -32.48 8.52
CA GLY A 53 -17.37 -33.77 8.09
C GLY A 53 -17.26 -34.77 9.22
N HIS A 54 -18.37 -35.36 9.66
CA HIS A 54 -18.36 -36.72 10.17
C HIS A 54 -19.70 -37.40 9.92
N ASP A 55 -19.68 -38.31 8.96
CA ASP A 55 -20.74 -39.29 8.69
C ASP A 55 -21.02 -40.11 9.95
N HIS A 56 -22.30 -40.20 10.33
CA HIS A 56 -22.82 -41.31 11.13
C HIS A 56 -24.28 -41.55 10.77
N ASP A 57 -24.54 -42.73 10.18
CA ASP A 57 -25.85 -43.32 9.99
C ASP A 57 -26.64 -43.39 11.30
N HIS A 58 -27.88 -42.87 11.30
CA HIS A 58 -28.95 -43.38 12.16
C HIS A 58 -30.33 -42.91 11.64
N GLU A 59 -31.14 -43.87 11.19
CA GLU A 59 -32.59 -43.72 11.01
C GLU A 59 -33.28 -43.50 12.38
N HIS A 60 -34.19 -42.51 12.50
CA HIS A 60 -35.48 -42.60 13.22
C HIS A 60 -36.33 -41.31 13.11
N GLY A 61 -37.56 -41.44 12.61
CA GLY A 61 -38.77 -40.78 13.17
C GLY A 61 -39.15 -39.36 12.72
N PRO A 62 -40.42 -39.10 12.32
CA PRO A 62 -40.84 -37.80 11.77
C PRO A 62 -41.32 -36.82 12.85
N GLY A 63 -40.92 -35.55 12.73
CA GLY A 63 -41.68 -34.42 13.29
C GLY A 63 -40.91 -33.50 14.22
N CYS A 64 -40.26 -32.48 13.66
CA CYS A 64 -40.14 -31.17 14.29
C CYS A 64 -39.80 -30.11 13.22
N ASN A 65 -40.74 -29.21 12.94
CA ASN A 65 -40.50 -28.01 12.13
C ASN A 65 -39.60 -27.06 12.92
N HIS A 66 -38.39 -26.83 12.46
CA HIS A 66 -37.61 -25.65 12.83
C HIS A 66 -37.23 -24.89 11.56
N ASP A 67 -37.96 -23.79 11.37
CA ASP A 67 -37.67 -22.72 10.43
C ASP A 67 -36.32 -22.09 10.83
N HIS A 68 -35.28 -22.40 10.06
CA HIS A 68 -34.00 -21.70 10.11
C HIS A 68 -33.79 -21.03 8.77
N GLY A 69 -34.26 -19.79 8.67
CA GLY A 69 -33.88 -18.89 7.59
C GLY A 69 -32.35 -18.75 7.50
N PRO A 70 -31.76 -18.61 6.30
CA PRO A 70 -30.32 -18.49 6.15
C PRO A 70 -29.80 -17.27 6.90
N VAL A 71 -28.91 -17.50 7.87
CA VAL A 71 -28.15 -16.44 8.53
C VAL A 71 -27.22 -15.83 7.48
N GLU A 72 -27.45 -14.56 7.15
CA GLU A 72 -26.58 -13.77 6.29
C GLU A 72 -25.17 -13.76 6.89
N LYS A 73 -24.21 -14.33 6.15
CA LYS A 73 -22.78 -14.18 6.46
C LYS A 73 -22.46 -12.69 6.42
N GLY A 74 -22.29 -12.09 7.60
CA GLY A 74 -21.75 -10.75 7.72
C GLY A 74 -20.35 -10.72 7.11
N ASP A 75 -20.23 -10.08 5.95
CA ASP A 75 -18.94 -9.70 5.39
C ASP A 75 -18.27 -8.78 6.42
N VAL A 76 -17.35 -9.32 7.21
CA VAL A 76 -16.44 -8.52 8.02
C VAL A 76 -15.61 -7.72 7.03
N ALA A 77 -16.00 -6.46 6.84
CA ALA A 77 -15.34 -5.54 5.93
C ALA A 77 -13.85 -5.53 6.25
N ARG A 78 -13.03 -6.10 5.36
CA ARG A 78 -11.56 -6.08 5.46
C ARG A 78 -11.15 -4.61 5.60
N SER A 79 -10.69 -4.25 6.80
CA SER A 79 -10.30 -2.90 7.20
C SER A 79 -9.38 -2.25 6.17
N GLU A 80 -9.54 -0.93 5.96
CA GLU A 80 -8.67 -0.12 5.11
C GLU A 80 -7.18 -0.28 5.47
N GLY A 81 -6.88 -0.56 6.75
CA GLY A 81 -5.53 -0.88 7.24
C GLY A 81 -4.90 -2.10 6.56
N SER A 82 -5.69 -3.11 6.18
CA SER A 82 -5.19 -4.28 5.45
C SER A 82 -4.84 -3.95 3.99
N LYS A 83 -5.49 -2.96 3.40
CA LYS A 83 -5.25 -2.55 2.00
C LYS A 83 -3.98 -1.71 1.89
N ILE A 84 -3.77 -0.76 2.79
CA ILE A 84 -2.56 0.06 2.80
C ILE A 84 -1.31 -0.76 3.12
N PHE A 85 -1.41 -1.71 4.06
CA PHE A 85 -0.33 -2.63 4.37
C PHE A 85 0.10 -3.46 3.14
N ARG A 86 -0.87 -3.96 2.37
CA ARG A 86 -0.58 -4.68 1.11
C ARG A 86 0.06 -3.79 0.07
N LEU A 87 -0.38 -2.54 -0.06
CA LEU A 87 0.25 -1.57 -0.98
C LEU A 87 1.70 -1.29 -0.58
N ASN A 88 1.98 -1.06 0.70
CA ASN A 88 3.32 -0.84 1.20
C ASN A 88 4.24 -2.04 0.93
N LYS A 89 3.73 -3.26 1.13
CA LYS A 89 4.48 -4.47 0.79
C LYS A 89 4.80 -4.58 -0.71
N ILE A 90 3.86 -4.23 -1.58
CA ILE A 90 4.09 -4.20 -3.04
C ILE A 90 5.17 -3.16 -3.37
N ILE A 91 5.11 -1.97 -2.78
CA ILE A 91 6.11 -0.91 -2.98
C ILE A 91 7.49 -1.40 -2.57
N GLN A 92 7.62 -2.00 -1.39
CA GLN A 92 8.89 -2.54 -0.90
C GLN A 92 9.43 -3.63 -1.83
N ASP A 93 8.61 -4.61 -2.19
CA ASP A 93 8.99 -5.70 -3.10
C ASP A 93 9.47 -5.17 -4.46
N LEU A 94 8.87 -4.09 -4.96
CA LEU A 94 9.26 -3.46 -6.23
C LEU A 94 10.57 -2.66 -6.09
N ARG A 95 10.74 -1.88 -5.02
CA ARG A 95 11.98 -1.13 -4.73
C ARG A 95 13.21 -2.06 -4.66
N GLU A 96 13.03 -3.31 -4.19
CA GLU A 96 14.11 -4.30 -4.13
C GLU A 96 14.50 -4.89 -5.49
N ARG A 97 13.60 -4.86 -6.47
CA ARG A 97 13.77 -5.53 -7.77
C ARG A 97 14.06 -4.57 -8.91
N LEU A 98 13.65 -3.32 -8.77
CA LEU A 98 13.76 -2.30 -9.81
C LEU A 98 14.92 -1.33 -9.51
N PRO A 99 15.53 -0.75 -10.54
CA PRO A 99 16.43 0.38 -10.33
C PRO A 99 15.68 1.57 -9.71
N VAL A 100 16.40 2.51 -9.11
CA VAL A 100 15.78 3.67 -8.41
C VAL A 100 14.89 4.51 -9.34
N ASN A 101 15.27 4.65 -10.61
CA ASN A 101 14.48 5.35 -11.61
C ASN A 101 13.31 4.50 -12.17
N ALA A 102 13.25 3.21 -11.83
CA ALA A 102 12.24 2.24 -12.25
C ALA A 102 12.06 2.07 -13.77
N GLU A 103 13.01 2.57 -14.58
CA GLU A 103 12.93 2.52 -16.03
C GLU A 103 13.34 1.15 -16.57
N ALA A 104 12.59 0.64 -17.55
CA ALA A 104 12.99 -0.56 -18.26
C ALA A 104 14.16 -0.25 -19.23
N PRO A 105 15.09 -1.19 -19.49
CA PRO A 105 16.23 -0.94 -20.38
C PRO A 105 15.86 -0.54 -21.82
N SER A 106 14.66 -0.90 -22.27
CA SER A 106 14.12 -0.57 -23.59
C SER A 106 13.11 0.57 -23.56
N GLU A 107 12.87 1.19 -22.41
CA GLU A 107 11.92 2.27 -22.26
C GLU A 107 12.41 3.54 -22.96
N GLN A 108 11.52 4.24 -23.65
CA GLN A 108 11.85 5.49 -24.34
C GLN A 108 11.23 6.66 -23.60
N ILE A 109 11.99 7.24 -22.67
CA ILE A 109 11.55 8.45 -21.96
C ILE A 109 11.56 9.65 -22.92
N THR A 110 10.38 10.25 -23.05
CA THR A 110 10.14 11.43 -23.89
C THR A 110 9.61 12.56 -23.03
N ILE A 111 10.31 13.68 -23.02
CA ILE A 111 9.88 14.91 -22.35
C ILE A 111 8.81 15.57 -23.23
N PRO A 112 7.59 15.83 -22.73
CA PRO A 112 6.55 16.50 -23.51
C PRO A 112 6.99 17.90 -23.96
N SER A 113 6.52 18.34 -25.13
CA SER A 113 6.85 19.67 -25.67
C SER A 113 5.87 20.77 -25.25
N SER A 114 5.11 20.56 -24.18
CA SER A 114 4.18 21.58 -23.66
C SER A 114 4.92 22.68 -22.91
N GLU A 115 4.26 23.82 -22.72
CA GLU A 115 4.85 25.00 -22.04
C GLU A 115 5.30 24.68 -20.61
N GLU A 116 4.64 23.75 -19.92
CA GLU A 116 5.00 23.30 -18.57
C GLU A 116 6.39 22.66 -18.49
N PHE A 117 6.81 21.97 -19.55
CA PHE A 117 8.13 21.32 -19.63
C PHE A 117 9.13 22.16 -20.44
N ALA A 118 8.85 23.46 -20.63
CA ALA A 118 9.77 24.34 -21.33
C ALA A 118 11.13 24.39 -20.61
N GLY A 119 12.19 24.03 -21.34
CA GLY A 119 13.56 23.99 -20.80
C GLY A 119 13.95 22.68 -20.11
N TYR A 120 13.06 21.69 -20.06
CA TYR A 120 13.38 20.35 -19.59
C TYR A 120 14.16 19.63 -20.68
N THR A 121 15.27 18.99 -20.30
CA THR A 121 16.15 18.24 -21.19
C THR A 121 16.52 16.92 -20.55
N LYS A 122 17.01 15.97 -21.35
CA LYS A 122 17.48 14.67 -20.84
C LYS A 122 18.59 14.79 -19.79
N ASP A 123 19.35 15.88 -19.83
CA ASP A 123 20.48 16.11 -18.92
C ASP A 123 20.06 16.77 -17.60
N ASN A 124 18.87 17.40 -17.56
CA ASN A 124 18.39 18.15 -16.40
C ASN A 124 17.13 17.55 -15.75
N VAL A 125 16.67 16.40 -16.24
CA VAL A 125 15.51 15.67 -15.73
C VAL A 125 15.97 14.38 -15.08
N VAL A 126 15.39 14.08 -13.92
CA VAL A 126 15.51 12.78 -13.25
C VAL A 126 14.12 12.19 -13.15
N HIS A 127 13.95 10.98 -13.69
CA HIS A 127 12.73 10.22 -13.50
C HIS A 127 12.75 9.53 -12.14
N VAL A 128 11.66 9.70 -11.39
CA VAL A 128 11.39 8.94 -10.17
C VAL A 128 9.94 8.50 -10.19
N ASP A 129 9.71 7.20 -9.99
CA ASP A 129 8.38 6.65 -9.96
C ASP A 129 7.62 7.09 -8.69
N GLY A 130 6.55 7.86 -8.87
CA GLY A 130 5.74 8.41 -7.77
C GLY A 130 4.84 7.40 -7.07
N PHE A 131 4.61 6.22 -7.64
CA PHE A 131 3.99 5.10 -6.91
C PHE A 131 5.01 4.51 -5.93
N LEU A 132 6.26 4.38 -6.36
CA LEU A 132 7.31 3.81 -5.55
C LEU A 132 7.89 4.77 -4.54
N TYR A 133 8.03 6.07 -4.83
CA TYR A 133 8.72 7.03 -3.96
C TYR A 133 7.87 8.29 -3.75
N THR A 134 7.69 8.68 -2.50
CA THR A 134 7.14 9.98 -2.12
C THR A 134 8.19 11.08 -2.27
N GLU A 135 7.78 12.34 -2.20
CA GLU A 135 8.73 13.47 -2.22
C GLU A 135 9.75 13.38 -1.07
N ASP A 136 9.30 12.97 0.12
CA ASP A 136 10.14 12.74 1.29
C ASP A 136 11.14 11.59 1.06
N ASP A 137 10.71 10.48 0.45
CA ASP A 137 11.63 9.39 0.08
C ASP A 137 12.72 9.89 -0.91
N VAL A 138 12.36 10.79 -1.84
CA VAL A 138 13.33 11.36 -2.79
C VAL A 138 14.32 12.30 -2.09
N ASP A 139 13.88 13.07 -1.11
CA ASP A 139 14.77 13.86 -0.25
C ASP A 139 15.75 12.93 0.47
N GLU A 140 15.28 11.87 1.12
CA GLU A 140 16.14 10.90 1.81
C GLU A 140 17.13 10.21 0.87
N LEU A 141 16.71 9.84 -0.34
CA LEU A 141 17.60 9.25 -1.35
C LEU A 141 18.69 10.23 -1.79
N CYS A 142 18.38 11.53 -1.83
CA CYS A 142 19.36 12.56 -2.13
C CYS A 142 20.37 12.71 -0.97
N ASP A 143 19.88 12.71 0.26
CA ASP A 143 20.72 12.82 1.46
C ASP A 143 21.65 11.61 1.63
N GLN A 144 21.18 10.42 1.26
CA GLN A 144 21.97 9.20 1.21
C GLN A 144 22.97 9.15 0.03
N GLY A 145 22.95 10.16 -0.86
CA GLY A 145 23.80 10.21 -2.05
C GLY A 145 23.43 9.21 -3.14
N LYS A 146 22.24 8.60 -3.08
CA LYS A 146 21.70 7.69 -4.11
C LYS A 146 21.10 8.45 -5.29
N LEU A 147 20.59 9.66 -5.04
CA LEU A 147 20.14 10.62 -6.05
C LEU A 147 20.88 11.95 -5.87
N SER A 148 20.86 12.80 -6.90
CA SER A 148 21.40 14.15 -6.81
C SER A 148 20.29 15.18 -6.99
N ARG A 149 20.26 16.20 -6.15
CA ARG A 149 19.37 17.37 -6.33
C ARG A 149 19.83 18.32 -7.41
N ASN A 150 21.11 18.26 -7.77
CA ASN A 150 21.73 19.22 -8.68
C ASN A 150 22.62 18.53 -9.71
N TYR A 151 22.77 19.17 -10.86
CA TYR A 151 23.75 18.79 -11.88
C TYR A 151 24.72 19.93 -12.12
N CYS A 152 25.96 19.60 -12.48
CA CYS A 152 26.95 20.57 -12.87
C CYS A 152 26.65 21.08 -14.29
N GLN A 153 26.64 22.40 -14.49
CA GLN A 153 26.50 22.98 -15.82
C GLN A 153 27.73 22.73 -16.71
N LYS A 154 28.88 22.48 -16.07
CA LYS A 154 30.15 22.10 -16.68
C LYS A 154 30.74 20.98 -15.81
N CYS A 155 30.99 19.81 -16.39
CA CYS A 155 31.43 18.64 -15.61
C CYS A 155 32.62 18.96 -14.69
N GLY A 156 32.50 18.62 -13.40
CA GLY A 156 33.51 18.89 -12.38
C GLY A 156 33.56 20.32 -11.85
N SER A 157 32.67 21.22 -12.29
CA SER A 157 32.55 22.57 -11.74
C SER A 157 31.70 22.61 -10.48
N LYS A 158 31.85 23.71 -9.71
CA LYS A 158 30.95 24.08 -8.61
C LYS A 158 29.74 24.90 -9.09
N ASP A 159 29.62 25.11 -10.41
CA ASP A 159 28.52 25.83 -11.03
C ASP A 159 27.40 24.80 -11.31
N THR A 160 26.49 24.67 -10.35
CA THR A 160 25.44 23.66 -10.34
C THR A 160 24.06 24.27 -10.48
N LYS A 161 23.14 23.53 -11.10
CA LYS A 161 21.72 23.86 -11.16
C LYS A 161 20.85 22.73 -10.63
N PRO A 162 19.64 23.03 -10.14
CA PRO A 162 18.68 22.00 -9.73
C PRO A 162 18.32 21.06 -10.87
N LEU A 163 18.13 19.80 -10.53
CA LEU A 163 17.52 18.79 -11.40
C LEU A 163 15.99 18.85 -11.26
N ASN A 164 15.30 18.60 -12.37
CA ASN A 164 13.85 18.50 -12.40
C ASN A 164 13.44 17.05 -12.14
N PHE A 165 12.81 16.79 -11.01
CA PHE A 165 12.25 15.47 -10.69
C PHE A 165 10.87 15.35 -11.31
N ILE A 166 10.67 14.30 -12.10
CA ILE A 166 9.38 14.02 -12.74
C ILE A 166 8.96 12.57 -12.48
N SER A 167 7.66 12.36 -12.41
CA SER A 167 7.04 11.02 -12.37
C SER A 167 6.05 10.89 -13.51
N HIS A 168 6.07 9.73 -14.18
CA HIS A 168 5.00 9.32 -15.09
C HIS A 168 3.97 8.39 -14.43
N SER A 169 4.27 7.89 -13.24
CA SER A 169 3.39 7.03 -12.45
C SER A 169 2.48 7.84 -11.52
N ALA A 170 1.27 7.33 -11.30
CA ALA A 170 0.35 7.89 -10.32
C ALA A 170 0.83 7.57 -8.89
N SER A 171 0.81 8.55 -7.99
CA SER A 171 1.20 8.33 -6.60
C SER A 171 0.19 7.49 -5.82
N VAL A 172 0.62 6.90 -4.71
CA VAL A 172 -0.27 6.14 -3.81
C VAL A 172 -1.50 6.96 -3.42
N VAL A 173 -1.31 8.23 -3.09
CA VAL A 173 -2.41 9.15 -2.72
C VAL A 173 -3.36 9.38 -3.90
N GLN A 174 -2.82 9.60 -5.11
CA GLN A 174 -3.62 9.76 -6.32
C GLN A 174 -4.42 8.49 -6.64
N LEU A 175 -3.81 7.31 -6.53
CA LEU A 175 -4.48 6.03 -6.75
C LEU A 175 -5.57 5.76 -5.70
N GLN A 176 -5.30 6.06 -4.43
CA GLN A 176 -6.31 5.97 -3.37
C GLN A 176 -7.50 6.87 -3.68
N PHE A 177 -7.26 8.13 -4.01
CA PHE A 177 -8.31 9.06 -4.38
C PHE A 177 -9.10 8.56 -5.60
N LEU A 178 -8.41 8.09 -6.65
CA LEU A 178 -9.02 7.59 -7.86
C LEU A 178 -9.97 6.42 -7.56
N PHE A 179 -9.51 5.39 -6.85
CA PHE A 179 -10.30 4.17 -6.63
C PHE A 179 -11.29 4.25 -5.47
N GLN A 180 -10.99 5.01 -4.42
CA GLN A 180 -11.84 5.10 -3.23
C GLN A 180 -12.87 6.23 -3.32
N VAL A 181 -12.60 7.26 -4.13
CA VAL A 181 -13.47 8.43 -4.26
C VAL A 181 -14.06 8.54 -5.66
N LEU A 182 -13.24 8.73 -6.70
CA LEU A 182 -13.74 9.06 -8.04
C LEU A 182 -14.45 7.89 -8.75
N LEU A 183 -13.86 6.70 -8.61
CA LEU A 183 -14.30 5.47 -9.27
C LEU A 183 -15.02 4.52 -8.32
N LYS A 184 -15.34 4.98 -7.10
CA LYS A 184 -16.05 4.19 -6.10
C LYS A 184 -17.30 3.57 -6.73
N ASP A 185 -17.43 2.26 -6.59
CA ASP A 185 -18.52 1.42 -7.13
C ASP A 185 -18.63 1.36 -8.67
N LYS A 186 -17.97 2.25 -9.42
CA LYS A 186 -17.98 2.28 -10.90
C LYS A 186 -17.15 1.16 -11.53
N CYS A 187 -16.20 0.62 -10.79
CA CYS A 187 -15.32 -0.48 -11.21
C CYS A 187 -15.84 -1.86 -10.82
N LYS A 188 -17.00 -1.96 -10.15
CA LYS A 188 -17.54 -3.26 -9.72
C LYS A 188 -17.84 -4.14 -10.95
N GLY A 189 -17.30 -5.36 -10.95
CA GLY A 189 -17.46 -6.32 -12.04
C GLY A 189 -16.70 -5.99 -13.32
N LYS A 190 -15.77 -5.01 -13.28
CA LYS A 190 -14.93 -4.64 -14.41
C LYS A 190 -13.48 -5.03 -14.17
N VAL A 191 -12.78 -5.35 -15.24
CA VAL A 191 -11.32 -5.44 -15.25
C VAL A 191 -10.78 -4.05 -15.55
N VAL A 192 -9.90 -3.55 -14.68
CA VAL A 192 -9.19 -2.29 -14.89
C VAL A 192 -7.79 -2.63 -15.35
N LEU A 193 -7.37 -2.03 -16.46
CA LEU A 193 -6.01 -2.13 -16.97
C LEU A 193 -5.33 -0.78 -16.73
N ASP A 194 -4.22 -0.81 -16.03
CA ASP A 194 -3.30 0.32 -15.93
C ASP A 194 -2.34 0.27 -17.12
N VAL A 195 -2.15 1.40 -17.79
CA VAL A 195 -1.26 1.53 -18.95
C VAL A 195 -0.28 2.65 -18.62
N GLY A 196 0.88 2.24 -18.11
CA GLY A 196 2.07 3.07 -17.95
C GLY A 196 2.87 3.11 -19.24
#